data_AF-A0A8T7J246-F1
#
_entry.id   AF-A0A8T7J246-F1
#
_cell.length_a   1.000
_cell.length_b   1.000
_cell.length_c   1.000
_cell.angle_alpha   90.00
_cell.angle_beta   90.00
_cell.angle_gamma   90.00
#
_symmetry.space_group_name_H-M   'P 1'
#
loop_
_entity.id
_entity.type
_entity.pdbx_description
1 polymer ?
#
loop_
_entity_poly.entity_id
_entity_poly.type
_entity_poly.pdbx_seq_one_letter_code
_entity_poly.pdbx_strand_id
1 'polypeptide(L)'
;MNRVRKTNQMKQPSQDRWLVSYADYMTLMFALFVVLYASSIVKEQSFDVLSESLGKIFDISGDKGKGVSGNGLLTNQVSQTEHFDGNSLQQEKGPELIPQQELINESVNKQVGNPLEALKHELNTALYELTENGLAKLEQNEDWLTIELSSGLLFPSGSATTSPAAAIIIEELSKVLLTVDNIIEIRGYTDSLTINNELFRSNWQLSAARAASITNLLESFGVIQQRMTIQANGSNEPVASNETASGRAKNRRVVIALSKYTYKNSESNSQDDNAETRELLQQKLSDSINTKVPQSDGIRVIKMPNGSIKITTRQEEDGEVIDESID
;
A
#
# COMPACT_ATOMS: atom_id res chain seq x y z
N MET A 1 -43.77 -92.70 5.36
CA MET A 1 -43.04 -91.50 5.81
C MET A 1 -43.08 -90.48 4.68
N ASN A 2 -43.91 -89.44 4.78
CA ASN A 2 -43.89 -88.35 3.80
C ASN A 2 -43.93 -87.01 4.53
N ARG A 3 -42.88 -86.22 4.32
CA ARG A 3 -42.43 -85.09 5.13
C ARG A 3 -43.27 -83.87 4.78
N VAL A 4 -44.04 -83.36 5.74
CA VAL A 4 -44.80 -82.10 5.62
C VAL A 4 -43.82 -80.93 5.51
N ARG A 5 -43.84 -80.22 4.38
CA ARG A 5 -43.06 -78.99 4.17
C ARG A 5 -43.68 -77.85 5.00
N LYS A 6 -42.93 -77.33 5.98
CA LYS A 6 -43.18 -76.01 6.57
C LYS A 6 -42.82 -74.94 5.55
N THR A 7 -43.76 -74.08 5.24
CA THR A 7 -43.59 -72.87 4.44
C THR A 7 -42.82 -71.82 5.27
N ASN A 8 -41.62 -71.46 4.81
CA ASN A 8 -40.89 -70.30 5.34
C ASN A 8 -41.60 -69.02 4.89
N GLN A 9 -42.16 -68.29 5.85
CA GLN A 9 -42.60 -66.91 5.61
C GLN A 9 -41.35 -66.04 5.40
N MET A 10 -41.19 -65.51 4.18
CA MET A 10 -40.17 -64.52 3.86
C MET A 10 -40.47 -63.23 4.65
N LYS A 11 -39.62 -62.92 5.62
CA LYS A 11 -39.57 -61.61 6.25
C LYS A 11 -38.97 -60.65 5.22
N GLN A 12 -39.77 -59.70 4.71
CA GLN A 12 -39.32 -58.66 3.78
C GLN A 12 -38.07 -57.96 4.35
N PRO A 13 -36.97 -57.80 3.59
CA PRO A 13 -35.79 -57.09 4.07
C PRO A 13 -36.15 -55.62 4.30
N SER A 14 -35.90 -55.12 5.51
CA SER A 14 -36.19 -53.75 5.94
C SER A 14 -35.59 -52.72 4.98
N GLN A 15 -36.43 -52.03 4.23
CA GLN A 15 -36.03 -50.99 3.27
C GLN A 15 -35.46 -49.74 3.95
N ASP A 16 -35.33 -49.69 5.28
CA ASP A 16 -34.93 -48.50 6.03
C ASP A 16 -33.43 -48.46 6.38
N ARG A 17 -32.63 -49.42 5.90
CA ARG A 17 -31.18 -49.46 6.21
C ARG A 17 -30.39 -48.29 5.60
N TRP A 18 -30.82 -47.74 4.47
CA TRP A 18 -30.16 -46.58 3.85
C TRP A 18 -30.38 -45.30 4.67
N LEU A 19 -31.49 -45.23 5.41
CA LEU A 19 -31.83 -44.07 6.25
C LEU A 19 -30.82 -43.91 7.40
N VAL A 20 -30.25 -45.00 7.90
CA VAL A 20 -29.27 -44.98 8.98
C VAL A 20 -27.95 -44.36 8.51
N SER A 21 -27.46 -44.73 7.33
CA SER A 21 -26.25 -44.14 6.75
C SER A 21 -26.45 -42.68 6.34
N TYR A 22 -27.65 -42.34 5.86
CA TYR A 22 -28.00 -40.95 5.55
C TYR A 22 -28.07 -40.09 6.83
N ALA A 23 -28.67 -40.61 7.90
CA ALA A 23 -28.72 -39.93 9.19
C ALA A 23 -27.32 -39.68 9.77
N ASP A 24 -26.43 -40.68 9.68
CA ASP A 24 -25.04 -40.56 10.14
C ASP A 24 -24.26 -39.49 9.34
N TYR A 25 -24.43 -39.45 8.02
CA TYR A 25 -23.83 -38.40 7.18
C TYR A 25 -24.32 -36.99 7.54
N MET A 26 -25.63 -36.82 7.78
CA MET A 26 -26.20 -35.53 8.17
C MET A 26 -25.68 -35.06 9.53
N THR A 27 -25.50 -35.98 10.49
CA THR A 27 -24.93 -35.63 11.80
C THR A 27 -23.43 -35.32 11.73
N LEU A 28 -22.67 -36.01 10.87
CA LEU A 28 -21.25 -35.70 10.63
C LEU A 28 -21.08 -34.32 9.98
N MET A 29 -21.91 -33.98 8.98
CA MET A 29 -21.92 -32.64 8.38
C MET A 29 -22.30 -31.58 9.41
N PHE A 30 -23.34 -31.80 10.21
CA PHE A 30 -23.74 -30.86 11.26
C PHE A 30 -22.61 -30.61 12.28
N ALA A 31 -21.96 -31.67 12.75
CA ALA A 31 -20.83 -31.55 13.68
C ALA A 31 -19.65 -30.77 13.06
N LEU A 32 -19.33 -31.03 11.80
CA LEU A 32 -18.30 -30.29 11.05
C LEU A 32 -18.63 -28.79 10.97
N PHE A 33 -19.88 -28.45 10.61
CA PHE A 33 -20.31 -27.05 10.50
C PHE A 33 -20.27 -26.32 11.84
N VAL A 34 -20.64 -26.98 12.94
CA VAL A 34 -20.56 -26.38 14.28
C VAL A 34 -19.11 -26.08 14.68
N VAL A 35 -18.17 -26.99 14.37
CA VAL A 35 -16.73 -26.77 14.64
C VAL A 35 -16.17 -25.63 13.79
N LEU A 36 -16.52 -25.57 12.50
CA LEU A 36 -16.12 -24.47 11.62
C LEU A 36 -16.72 -23.13 12.06
N TYR A 37 -17.98 -23.13 12.48
CA TYR A 37 -18.65 -21.94 13.01
C TYR A 37 -17.99 -21.44 14.31
N ALA A 38 -17.63 -22.34 15.21
CA ALA A 38 -16.91 -21.99 16.44
C ALA A 38 -15.51 -21.42 16.15
N SER A 39 -14.79 -21.93 15.14
CA SER A 39 -13.49 -21.39 14.70
C SER A 39 -13.62 -19.99 14.07
N SER A 40 -14.72 -19.75 13.34
CA SER A 40 -14.99 -18.47 12.67
C SER A 40 -15.25 -17.31 13.65
N ILE A 41 -15.87 -17.58 14.81
CA ILE A 41 -16.24 -16.54 15.78
C ILE A 41 -15.03 -15.96 16.55
N VAL A 42 -13.84 -16.57 16.48
CA VAL A 42 -12.71 -16.24 17.37
C VAL A 42 -11.88 -15.01 16.93
N LYS A 43 -12.31 -14.22 15.93
CA LYS A 43 -11.41 -13.25 15.28
C LYS A 43 -11.60 -11.75 15.51
N GLU A 44 -12.50 -11.30 16.39
CA GLU A 44 -12.79 -9.86 16.48
C GLU A 44 -12.36 -9.18 17.79
N GLN A 45 -12.37 -9.88 18.92
CA GLN A 45 -12.22 -9.22 20.23
C GLN A 45 -10.76 -9.01 20.69
N SER A 46 -9.78 -9.69 20.07
CA SER A 46 -8.40 -9.61 20.52
C SER A 46 -7.67 -8.34 20.06
N PHE A 47 -8.15 -7.66 19.02
CA PHE A 47 -7.51 -6.45 18.48
C PHE A 47 -7.92 -5.17 19.22
N ASP A 48 -9.16 -5.08 19.68
CA ASP A 48 -9.67 -3.95 20.46
C ASP A 48 -8.98 -3.83 21.82
N VAL A 49 -8.82 -4.96 22.52
CA VAL A 49 -8.17 -4.99 23.85
C VAL A 49 -6.70 -4.56 23.76
N LEU A 50 -6.01 -4.92 22.67
CA LEU A 50 -4.62 -4.50 22.44
C LEU A 50 -4.54 -3.00 22.17
N SER A 51 -5.46 -2.45 21.37
CA SER A 51 -5.51 -1.03 21.04
C SER A 51 -5.84 -0.17 22.26
N GLU A 52 -6.75 -0.63 23.13
CA GLU A 52 -7.10 0.05 24.38
C GLU A 52 -5.92 0.07 25.38
N SER A 53 -5.18 -1.04 25.47
CA SER A 53 -3.99 -1.12 26.33
C SER A 53 -2.85 -0.23 25.84
N LEU A 54 -2.66 -0.14 24.51
CA LEU A 54 -1.64 0.69 23.90
C LEU A 54 -2.00 2.19 24.01
N GLY A 55 -3.28 2.53 23.81
CA GLY A 55 -3.79 3.89 24.02
C GLY A 55 -3.58 4.40 25.45
N LYS A 56 -3.81 3.54 26.45
CA LYS A 56 -3.57 3.87 27.87
C LYS A 56 -2.10 4.11 28.22
N ILE A 57 -1.16 3.57 27.45
CA ILE A 57 0.29 3.79 27.64
C ILE A 57 0.72 5.14 27.03
N PHE A 58 0.12 5.52 25.90
CA PHE A 58 0.41 6.79 25.23
C PHE A 58 -0.35 8.00 25.80
N ASP A 59 -1.44 7.77 26.55
CA ASP A 59 -2.18 8.81 27.28
C ASP A 59 -1.52 9.19 28.64
N ILE A 60 -0.35 8.63 28.95
CA ILE A 60 0.52 9.15 30.02
C ILE A 60 1.32 10.32 29.43
N SER A 61 0.61 11.40 29.12
CA SER A 61 1.19 12.71 28.87
C SER A 61 0.32 13.77 29.51
N GLY A 62 0.70 14.11 30.74
CA GLY A 62 0.40 15.42 31.32
C GLY A 62 -0.84 15.53 32.18
N ASP A 63 -0.86 14.85 33.33
CA ASP A 63 -1.43 15.48 34.53
C ASP A 63 -0.57 15.20 35.77
N LYS A 64 -0.59 16.17 36.66
CA LYS A 64 0.36 16.40 37.73
C LYS A 64 0.29 15.31 38.80
N GLY A 65 1.46 14.75 39.12
CA GLY A 65 1.79 14.34 40.49
C GLY A 65 1.79 12.84 40.76
N LYS A 66 2.93 12.41 41.32
CA LYS A 66 3.24 11.12 41.96
C LYS A 66 3.63 9.97 41.02
N GLY A 67 4.74 10.17 40.31
CA GLY A 67 5.57 9.11 39.74
C GLY A 67 7.02 9.22 40.23
N VAL A 68 7.67 8.09 40.44
CA VAL A 68 8.95 7.86 41.13
C VAL A 68 10.12 8.68 40.57
N SER A 69 10.96 9.18 41.49
CA SER A 69 12.22 9.89 41.25
C SER A 69 13.26 8.97 40.58
N GLY A 70 13.60 9.24 39.33
CA GLY A 70 14.73 8.65 38.63
C GLY A 70 15.38 9.70 37.72
N ASN A 71 16.66 9.99 37.94
CA ASN A 71 17.38 11.09 37.30
C ASN A 71 17.49 10.94 35.77
N GLY A 72 16.64 11.64 35.03
CA GLY A 72 16.84 11.95 33.62
C GLY A 72 17.77 13.16 33.46
N LEU A 73 18.89 12.96 32.76
CA LEU A 73 20.03 13.86 32.58
C LEU A 73 19.75 15.10 31.69
N LEU A 74 18.63 15.80 31.88
CA LEU A 74 18.32 17.07 31.21
C LEU A 74 17.49 17.96 32.16
N THR A 75 18.12 18.52 33.21
CA THR A 75 17.44 19.32 34.26
C THR A 75 17.50 20.84 34.05
N ASN A 76 18.05 21.34 32.94
CA ASN A 76 18.11 22.78 32.70
C ASN A 76 17.07 23.22 31.66
N GLN A 77 15.82 23.35 32.11
CA GLN A 77 14.94 24.37 31.53
C GLN A 77 15.37 25.72 32.10
N VAL A 78 16.03 26.53 31.26
CA VAL A 78 16.22 27.95 31.54
C VAL A 78 14.84 28.60 31.41
N SER A 79 14.18 28.80 32.54
CA SER A 79 13.04 29.71 32.64
C SER A 79 13.56 31.14 32.54
N GLN A 80 13.42 31.76 31.38
CA GLN A 80 13.42 33.23 31.29
C GLN A 80 11.97 33.70 31.29
N THR A 81 11.47 33.94 32.50
CA THR A 81 10.41 34.93 32.71
C THR A 81 11.10 36.24 33.06
N GLU A 82 11.12 37.18 32.13
CA GLU A 82 11.24 38.61 32.44
C GLU A 82 10.00 39.27 31.83
N HIS A 83 9.14 39.77 32.71
CA HIS A 83 8.02 40.62 32.35
C HIS A 83 8.56 41.94 31.80
N PHE A 84 8.10 42.32 30.60
CA PHE A 84 8.16 43.70 30.14
C PHE A 84 6.75 44.15 29.74
N ASP A 85 6.24 45.15 30.46
CA ASP A 85 5.00 45.85 30.16
C ASP A 85 5.06 46.51 28.78
N GLY A 86 4.08 46.23 27.92
CA GLY A 86 3.96 46.91 26.63
C GLY A 86 2.91 46.30 25.71
N ASN A 87 1.79 46.99 25.59
CA ASN A 87 0.72 46.90 24.59
C ASN A 87 0.74 45.77 23.52
N SER A 88 -0.40 45.07 23.48
CA SER A 88 -1.13 44.65 22.27
C SER A 88 -0.32 44.02 21.14
N LEU A 89 -0.31 42.69 21.11
CA LEU A 89 -0.47 41.97 19.86
C LEU A 89 -1.57 40.94 20.10
N GLN A 90 -2.71 41.13 19.44
CA GLN A 90 -3.72 40.09 19.31
C GLN A 90 -3.00 38.81 18.87
N GLN A 91 -3.27 37.74 19.59
CA GLN A 91 -2.89 36.40 19.17
C GLN A 91 -3.49 36.20 17.78
N GLU A 92 -2.67 36.28 16.73
CA GLU A 92 -3.13 35.94 15.40
C GLU A 92 -3.70 34.54 15.49
N LYS A 93 -5.00 34.46 15.21
CA LYS A 93 -5.74 33.21 15.14
C LYS A 93 -5.02 32.42 14.05
N GLY A 94 -4.18 31.47 14.46
CA GLY A 94 -3.58 30.51 13.54
C GLY A 94 -4.70 29.90 12.68
N PRO A 95 -4.40 29.50 11.43
CA PRO A 95 -5.42 29.08 10.48
C PRO A 95 -6.40 28.13 11.17
N GLU A 96 -7.69 28.49 11.15
CA GLU A 96 -8.73 27.62 11.68
C GLU A 96 -8.57 26.25 11.01
N LEU A 97 -8.45 25.22 11.84
CA LEU A 97 -8.49 23.85 11.38
C LEU A 97 -9.83 23.69 10.67
N ILE A 98 -9.83 23.76 9.33
CA ILE A 98 -10.93 23.28 8.53
C ILE A 98 -11.18 21.86 9.06
N PRO A 99 -12.39 21.52 9.54
CA PRO A 99 -12.70 20.17 9.93
C PRO A 99 -12.26 19.31 8.77
N GLN A 100 -11.24 18.51 9.01
CA GLN A 100 -10.64 17.63 8.02
C GLN A 100 -11.73 16.61 7.70
N GLN A 101 -12.64 16.99 6.80
CA GLN A 101 -13.39 16.06 6.01
C GLN A 101 -12.34 15.11 5.46
N GLU A 102 -12.54 13.84 5.78
CA GLU A 102 -11.87 12.63 5.31
C GLU A 102 -11.51 12.71 3.82
N LEU A 103 -10.52 13.53 3.47
CA LEU A 103 -9.99 13.68 2.12
C LEU A 103 -8.59 13.09 1.99
N ILE A 104 -8.10 12.41 3.04
CA ILE A 104 -7.16 11.31 2.83
C ILE A 104 -8.03 10.09 2.48
N ASN A 105 -8.60 10.14 1.28
CA ASN A 105 -9.12 8.97 0.59
C ASN A 105 -7.92 8.05 0.34
N GLU A 106 -7.56 7.24 1.34
CA GLU A 106 -6.72 6.06 1.20
C GLU A 106 -7.40 4.96 0.37
N SER A 107 -8.54 5.25 -0.26
CA SER A 107 -8.95 4.59 -1.49
C SER A 107 -8.09 5.10 -2.66
N VAL A 108 -6.81 4.73 -2.68
CA VAL A 108 -6.21 4.35 -3.97
C VAL A 108 -7.22 3.34 -4.53
N ASN A 109 -7.87 3.71 -5.62
CA ASN A 109 -8.93 2.94 -6.25
C ASN A 109 -8.35 1.60 -6.71
N LYS A 110 -8.23 0.65 -5.77
CA LYS A 110 -7.60 -0.67 -5.91
C LYS A 110 -8.54 -1.53 -6.72
N GLN A 111 -8.52 -1.33 -8.03
CA GLN A 111 -9.22 -2.19 -8.96
C GLN A 111 -8.50 -3.55 -8.99
N VAL A 112 -9.26 -4.61 -8.84
CA VAL A 112 -8.75 -5.98 -8.96
C VAL A 112 -8.36 -6.19 -10.43
N GLY A 113 -7.12 -6.61 -10.67
CA GLY A 113 -6.60 -6.84 -12.02
C GLY A 113 -7.11 -8.14 -12.66
N ASN A 114 -6.45 -8.53 -13.75
CA ASN A 114 -6.71 -9.83 -14.39
C ASN A 114 -6.53 -10.98 -13.38
N PRO A 115 -7.28 -12.09 -13.52
CA PRO A 115 -7.15 -13.22 -12.61
C PRO A 115 -5.70 -13.73 -12.59
N LEU A 116 -5.07 -13.72 -11.41
CA LEU A 116 -3.68 -14.15 -11.25
C LEU A 116 -3.44 -15.58 -11.77
N GLU A 117 -4.46 -16.43 -11.76
CA GLU A 117 -4.36 -17.81 -12.25
C GLU A 117 -4.12 -17.89 -13.76
N ALA A 118 -4.78 -17.04 -14.56
CA ALA A 118 -4.56 -17.02 -16.00
C ALA A 118 -3.12 -16.60 -16.32
N LEU A 119 -2.65 -15.58 -15.59
CA LEU A 119 -1.29 -15.06 -15.73
C LEU A 119 -0.23 -16.08 -15.32
N LYS A 120 -0.49 -16.84 -14.25
CA LYS A 120 0.36 -17.95 -13.82
C LYS A 120 0.50 -19.02 -14.90
N HIS A 121 -0.58 -19.38 -15.59
CA HIS A 121 -0.51 -20.35 -16.69
C HIS A 121 0.34 -19.84 -17.87
N GLU A 122 0.17 -18.57 -18.24
CA GLU A 122 0.95 -17.93 -19.30
C GLU A 122 2.44 -17.87 -18.94
N LEU A 123 2.76 -17.42 -17.73
CA LEU A 123 4.13 -17.34 -17.22
C LEU A 123 4.78 -18.72 -17.09
N ASN A 124 4.04 -19.73 -16.64
CA ASN A 124 4.56 -21.09 -16.56
C ASN A 124 4.88 -21.65 -17.95
N THR A 125 4.10 -21.28 -18.97
CA THR A 125 4.37 -21.66 -20.36
C THR A 125 5.62 -20.95 -20.89
N ALA A 126 5.74 -19.65 -20.65
CA ALA A 126 6.87 -18.84 -21.10
C ALA A 126 8.19 -19.24 -20.41
N LEU A 127 8.13 -19.65 -19.14
CA LEU A 127 9.29 -19.98 -18.32
C LEU A 127 9.50 -21.50 -18.14
N TYR A 128 8.82 -22.33 -18.92
CA TYR A 128 8.79 -23.78 -18.72
C TYR A 128 10.19 -24.39 -18.62
N GLU A 129 11.09 -24.08 -19.57
CA GLU A 129 12.46 -24.59 -19.56
C GLU A 129 13.25 -24.17 -18.30
N LEU A 130 13.04 -22.96 -17.80
CA LEU A 130 13.73 -22.47 -16.60
C LEU A 130 13.18 -23.15 -15.34
N THR A 131 11.88 -23.41 -15.30
CA THR A 131 11.24 -24.12 -14.18
C THR A 131 11.68 -25.57 -14.10
N GLU A 132 11.76 -26.27 -15.24
CA GLU A 132 12.24 -27.66 -15.31
C GLU A 132 13.71 -27.79 -14.87
N ASN A 133 14.54 -26.81 -15.23
CA ASN A 133 15.94 -26.75 -14.80
C ASN A 133 16.12 -26.26 -13.34
N GLY A 134 15.03 -25.93 -12.63
CA GLY A 134 15.06 -25.43 -11.25
C GLY A 134 15.70 -24.05 -11.10
N LEU A 135 15.76 -23.27 -12.17
CA LEU A 135 16.32 -21.92 -12.21
C LEU A 135 15.28 -20.83 -11.95
N ALA A 136 14.00 -21.15 -12.18
CA ALA A 136 12.84 -20.33 -11.88
C ALA A 136 11.82 -21.12 -11.06
N LYS A 137 11.04 -20.42 -10.24
CA LYS A 137 9.93 -20.99 -9.47
C LYS A 137 8.77 -20.01 -9.46
N LEU A 138 7.56 -20.49 -9.74
CA LEU A 138 6.35 -19.69 -9.70
C LEU A 138 5.50 -20.11 -8.50
N GLU A 139 5.12 -19.15 -7.67
CA GLU A 139 4.20 -19.36 -6.54
C GLU A 139 3.11 -18.29 -6.54
N GLN A 140 1.89 -18.68 -6.22
CA GLN A 140 0.74 -17.78 -6.12
C GLN A 140 0.15 -17.88 -4.72
N ASN A 141 -0.12 -16.72 -4.12
CA ASN A 141 -0.93 -16.58 -2.93
C ASN A 141 -2.13 -15.67 -3.23
N GLU A 142 -2.92 -15.30 -2.21
CA GLU A 142 -4.15 -14.52 -2.40
C GLU A 142 -3.90 -13.11 -2.97
N ASP A 143 -2.74 -12.52 -2.66
CA ASP A 143 -2.43 -11.13 -2.97
C ASP A 143 -1.37 -10.96 -4.07
N TRP A 144 -0.55 -11.99 -4.30
CA TRP A 144 0.65 -11.93 -5.10
C TRP A 144 0.85 -13.18 -5.96
N LEU A 145 1.26 -12.96 -7.20
CA LEU A 145 1.89 -13.97 -8.05
C LEU A 145 3.40 -13.67 -8.09
N THR A 146 4.20 -14.58 -7.57
CA THR A 146 5.65 -14.41 -7.43
C THR A 146 6.41 -15.29 -8.41
N ILE A 147 7.31 -14.67 -9.17
CA ILE A 147 8.30 -15.35 -10.00
C ILE A 147 9.66 -15.23 -9.30
N GLU A 148 10.14 -16.32 -8.74
CA GLU A 148 11.46 -16.42 -8.16
C GLU A 148 12.47 -16.85 -9.23
N LEU A 149 13.54 -16.07 -9.37
CA LEU A 149 14.65 -16.31 -10.30
C LEU A 149 15.97 -16.41 -9.55
N SER A 150 16.78 -17.41 -9.89
CA SER A 150 18.12 -17.58 -9.31
C SER A 150 19.04 -16.41 -9.70
N SER A 151 19.69 -15.79 -8.71
CA SER A 151 20.60 -14.68 -8.97
C SER A 151 21.81 -15.08 -9.81
N GLY A 152 22.24 -16.35 -9.76
CA GLY A 152 23.40 -16.82 -10.54
C GLY A 152 23.16 -16.81 -12.05
N LEU A 153 21.90 -16.85 -12.47
CA LEU A 153 21.50 -16.71 -13.87
C LEU A 153 21.45 -15.24 -14.29
N LEU A 154 20.98 -14.39 -13.38
CA LEU A 154 20.74 -12.97 -13.65
C LEU A 154 22.01 -12.11 -13.53
N PHE A 155 22.92 -12.48 -12.63
CA PHE A 155 24.06 -11.66 -12.24
C PHE A 155 25.32 -12.50 -12.03
N PRO A 156 26.51 -11.97 -12.37
CA PRO A 156 27.76 -12.48 -11.86
C PRO A 156 27.84 -12.42 -10.33
N SER A 157 28.73 -13.23 -9.75
CA SER A 157 28.96 -13.24 -8.31
C SER A 157 29.40 -11.85 -7.81
N GLY A 158 28.78 -11.38 -6.73
CA GLY A 158 29.09 -10.09 -6.11
C GLY A 158 28.78 -8.84 -6.94
N SER A 159 28.10 -8.99 -8.08
CA SER A 159 27.71 -7.89 -8.97
C SER A 159 26.19 -7.69 -9.02
N ALA A 160 25.79 -6.48 -9.41
CA ALA A 160 24.43 -6.12 -9.78
C ALA A 160 24.27 -5.88 -11.30
N THR A 161 25.35 -6.00 -12.08
CA THR A 161 25.29 -5.90 -13.55
C THR A 161 24.60 -7.13 -14.12
N THR A 162 23.56 -6.92 -14.91
CA THR A 162 22.76 -7.99 -15.53
C THR A 162 23.58 -8.76 -16.56
N SER A 163 23.39 -10.08 -16.61
CA SER A 163 24.00 -10.95 -17.61
C SER A 163 23.23 -10.88 -18.95
N PRO A 164 23.85 -11.26 -20.08
CA PRO A 164 23.11 -11.39 -21.34
C PRO A 164 21.96 -12.40 -21.28
N ALA A 165 22.13 -13.48 -20.49
CA ALA A 165 21.06 -14.44 -20.26
C ALA A 165 19.89 -13.81 -19.48
N ALA A 166 20.18 -12.89 -18.55
CA ALA A 166 19.15 -12.14 -17.85
C ALA A 166 18.29 -11.32 -18.81
N ALA A 167 18.91 -10.67 -19.80
CA ALA A 167 18.18 -9.86 -20.80
C ALA A 167 17.12 -10.68 -21.54
N ILE A 168 17.48 -11.88 -22.02
CA ILE A 168 16.57 -12.79 -22.73
C ILE A 168 15.39 -13.21 -21.85
N ILE A 169 15.67 -13.55 -20.58
CA ILE A 169 14.64 -14.03 -19.64
C ILE A 169 13.67 -12.89 -19.28
N ILE A 170 14.22 -11.71 -19.00
CA ILE A 170 13.42 -10.54 -18.64
C ILE A 170 12.64 -10.01 -19.84
N GLU A 171 13.16 -10.16 -21.07
CA GLU A 171 12.41 -9.88 -22.30
C GLU A 171 11.17 -10.78 -22.41
N GLU A 172 11.31 -12.10 -22.26
CA GLU A 172 10.15 -13.02 -22.31
C GLU A 172 9.14 -12.72 -21.21
N LEU A 173 9.62 -12.41 -20.00
CA LEU A 173 8.75 -12.01 -18.91
C LEU A 173 8.01 -10.70 -19.22
N SER A 174 8.71 -9.72 -19.81
CA SER A 174 8.12 -8.41 -20.13
C SER A 174 6.94 -8.51 -21.08
N LYS A 175 6.97 -9.44 -22.06
CA LYS A 175 5.85 -9.66 -22.99
C LYS A 175 4.55 -9.97 -22.27
N VAL A 176 4.64 -10.78 -21.21
CA VAL A 176 3.49 -11.12 -20.36
C VAL A 176 3.13 -9.98 -19.41
N LEU A 177 4.11 -9.25 -18.88
CA LEU A 177 3.86 -8.09 -18.00
C LEU A 177 3.20 -6.90 -18.71
N LEU A 178 3.41 -6.76 -20.02
CA LEU A 178 2.82 -5.72 -20.85
C LEU A 178 1.32 -5.95 -21.14
N THR A 179 0.80 -7.16 -20.97
CA THR A 179 -0.63 -7.47 -21.20
C THR A 179 -1.52 -7.18 -19.99
N VAL A 180 -0.91 -6.84 -18.84
CA VAL A 180 -1.60 -6.62 -17.56
C VAL A 180 -1.20 -5.29 -16.96
N ASP A 181 -2.06 -4.69 -16.13
CA ASP A 181 -1.83 -3.40 -15.46
C ASP A 181 -1.48 -3.53 -13.96
N ASN A 182 -1.20 -4.75 -13.50
CA ASN A 182 -0.92 -5.05 -12.11
C ASN A 182 0.32 -4.29 -11.59
N ILE A 183 0.32 -3.94 -10.30
CA ILE A 183 1.49 -3.40 -9.60
C ILE A 183 2.53 -4.51 -9.48
N ILE A 184 3.80 -4.15 -9.72
CA ILE A 184 4.93 -5.07 -9.74
C ILE A 184 5.90 -4.65 -8.63
N GLU A 185 6.31 -5.60 -7.81
CA GLU A 185 7.33 -5.41 -6.79
C GLU A 185 8.54 -6.32 -7.07
N ILE A 186 9.71 -5.71 -7.23
CA ILE A 186 10.96 -6.41 -7.50
C ILE A 186 11.72 -6.51 -6.18
N ARG A 187 11.84 -7.73 -5.64
CA ARG A 187 12.46 -8.01 -4.36
C ARG A 187 13.83 -8.66 -4.53
N GLY A 188 14.87 -8.03 -3.99
CA GLY A 188 16.24 -8.54 -4.01
C GLY A 188 16.62 -9.31 -2.74
N TYR A 189 17.23 -10.48 -2.90
CA TYR A 189 17.73 -11.31 -1.80
C TYR A 189 19.19 -11.72 -1.99
N THR A 190 19.89 -11.93 -0.87
CA THR A 190 21.25 -12.46 -0.83
C THR A 190 21.33 -13.68 0.09
N ASP A 191 22.47 -14.36 0.08
CA ASP A 191 22.80 -15.29 1.16
C ASP A 191 23.36 -14.54 2.37
N SER A 192 23.69 -15.31 3.42
CA SER A 192 24.29 -14.78 4.66
C SER A 192 25.77 -14.38 4.55
N LEU A 193 26.46 -14.67 3.44
CA LEU A 193 27.87 -14.33 3.33
C LEU A 193 28.00 -12.82 3.24
N THR A 194 28.86 -12.25 4.08
CA THR A 194 29.06 -10.80 4.11
C THR A 194 29.72 -10.36 2.81
N ILE A 195 29.07 -9.47 2.08
CA ILE A 195 29.70 -8.75 0.98
C ILE A 195 30.31 -7.44 1.47
N ASN A 196 31.56 -7.21 1.08
CA ASN A 196 32.24 -5.93 1.25
C ASN A 196 33.25 -5.79 0.10
N ASN A 197 32.86 -5.07 -0.95
CA ASN A 197 33.72 -4.78 -2.09
C ASN A 197 33.65 -3.29 -2.43
N GLU A 198 34.36 -2.87 -3.48
CA GLU A 198 34.45 -1.45 -3.87
C GLU A 198 33.08 -0.83 -4.21
N LEU A 199 32.10 -1.64 -4.64
CA LEU A 199 30.78 -1.19 -5.08
C LEU A 199 29.73 -1.28 -3.96
N PHE A 200 29.78 -2.33 -3.15
CA PHE A 200 28.76 -2.66 -2.17
C PHE A 200 29.36 -2.88 -0.80
N ARG A 201 28.89 -2.07 0.17
CA ARG A 201 29.31 -2.16 1.58
C ARG A 201 28.52 -3.20 2.38
N SER A 202 27.38 -3.66 1.87
CA SER A 202 26.53 -4.61 2.57
C SER A 202 25.61 -5.39 1.61
N ASN A 203 25.09 -6.50 2.12
CA ASN A 203 24.12 -7.33 1.40
C ASN A 203 22.82 -6.58 1.08
N TRP A 204 22.41 -5.64 1.96
CA TRP A 204 21.29 -4.74 1.68
C TRP A 204 21.52 -3.94 0.40
N GLN A 205 22.70 -3.30 0.30
CA GLN A 205 23.03 -2.49 -0.87
C GLN A 205 23.11 -3.33 -2.15
N LEU A 206 23.71 -4.54 -2.07
CA LEU A 206 23.75 -5.47 -3.20
C LEU A 206 22.33 -5.89 -3.64
N SER A 207 21.46 -6.26 -2.69
CA SER A 207 20.09 -6.66 -3.01
C SER A 207 19.28 -5.53 -3.64
N ALA A 208 19.40 -4.31 -3.13
CA ALA A 208 18.76 -3.12 -3.69
C ALA A 208 19.24 -2.85 -5.11
N ALA A 209 20.56 -2.89 -5.33
CA ALA A 209 21.14 -2.64 -6.64
C ALA A 209 20.73 -3.70 -7.68
N ARG A 210 20.64 -4.97 -7.29
CA ARG A 210 20.14 -6.05 -8.16
C ARG A 210 18.69 -5.86 -8.55
N ALA A 211 17.83 -5.55 -7.57
CA ALA A 211 16.43 -5.27 -7.84
C ALA A 211 16.27 -4.07 -8.79
N ALA A 212 17.00 -2.97 -8.54
CA ALA A 212 17.02 -1.81 -9.43
C ALA A 212 17.49 -2.15 -10.86
N SER A 213 18.48 -3.03 -10.99
CA SER A 213 18.99 -3.43 -12.31
C SER A 213 17.96 -4.25 -13.11
N ILE A 214 17.16 -5.09 -12.44
CA ILE A 214 16.03 -5.77 -13.09
C ILE A 214 14.92 -4.78 -13.44
N THR A 215 14.60 -3.83 -12.56
CA THR A 215 13.61 -2.78 -12.84
C THR A 215 13.98 -1.97 -14.08
N ASN A 216 15.23 -1.53 -14.19
CA ASN A 216 15.72 -0.79 -15.37
C ASN A 216 15.65 -1.66 -16.64
N LEU A 217 15.91 -2.95 -16.52
CA LEU A 217 15.83 -3.89 -17.64
C LEU A 217 14.38 -4.08 -18.10
N LEU A 218 13.43 -4.24 -17.18
CA LEU A 218 12.00 -4.29 -17.48
C LEU A 218 11.50 -2.99 -18.12
N GLU A 219 11.95 -1.85 -17.61
CA GLU A 219 11.65 -0.53 -18.17
C GLU A 219 12.16 -0.41 -19.62
N SER A 220 13.36 -0.92 -19.90
CA SER A 220 13.92 -0.92 -21.26
C SER A 220 13.10 -1.75 -22.26
N PHE A 221 12.33 -2.74 -21.79
CA PHE A 221 11.38 -3.51 -22.59
C PHE A 221 9.96 -2.93 -22.61
N GLY A 222 9.75 -1.76 -22.02
CA GLY A 222 8.49 -1.00 -22.10
C GLY A 222 7.56 -1.14 -20.89
N VAL A 223 7.96 -1.85 -19.84
CA VAL A 223 7.16 -1.92 -18.61
C VAL A 223 7.19 -0.55 -17.92
N ILE A 224 6.01 0.01 -17.66
CA ILE A 224 5.84 1.35 -17.10
C ILE A 224 6.46 1.43 -15.70
N GLN A 225 7.39 2.36 -15.49
CA GLN A 225 8.14 2.51 -14.24
C GLN A 225 7.25 2.77 -13.02
N GLN A 226 6.18 3.55 -13.20
CA GLN A 226 5.23 3.89 -12.14
C GLN A 226 4.47 2.69 -11.57
N ARG A 227 4.48 1.56 -12.30
CA ARG A 227 3.90 0.29 -11.84
C ARG A 227 4.86 -0.52 -10.98
N MET A 228 6.13 -0.15 -10.95
CA MET A 228 7.21 -0.94 -10.37
C MET A 228 7.72 -0.32 -9.07
N THR A 229 7.85 -1.16 -8.05
CA THR A 229 8.50 -0.82 -6.78
C THR A 229 9.67 -1.77 -6.54
N ILE A 230 10.71 -1.29 -5.85
CA ILE A 230 11.86 -2.09 -5.47
C ILE A 230 11.82 -2.34 -3.96
N GLN A 231 12.02 -3.59 -3.57
CA GLN A 231 12.26 -4.00 -2.20
C GLN A 231 13.64 -4.66 -2.10
N ALA A 232 14.39 -4.29 -1.07
CA ALA A 232 15.68 -4.92 -0.76
C ALA A 232 15.50 -5.66 0.56
N ASN A 233 15.81 -6.96 0.62
CA ASN A 233 15.62 -7.75 1.84
C ASN A 233 16.97 -8.29 2.38
N GLY A 234 18.07 -8.08 1.63
CA GLY A 234 19.39 -8.58 1.99
C GLY A 234 19.36 -10.09 2.29
N SER A 235 19.91 -10.47 3.44
CA SER A 235 19.98 -11.86 3.90
C SER A 235 18.87 -12.26 4.89
N ASN A 236 17.85 -11.42 5.09
CA ASN A 236 16.94 -11.52 6.24
C ASN A 236 15.79 -12.50 6.04
N GLU A 237 15.52 -12.93 4.81
CA GLU A 237 14.45 -13.88 4.47
C GLU A 237 15.03 -15.08 3.69
N PRO A 238 15.79 -15.96 4.38
CA PRO A 238 16.32 -17.18 3.77
C PRO A 238 15.20 -18.20 3.54
N VAL A 239 15.20 -18.82 2.36
CA VAL A 239 14.29 -19.93 1.98
C VAL A 239 14.91 -21.30 2.20
N ALA A 240 16.24 -21.35 2.40
CA ALA A 240 17.00 -22.56 2.65
C ALA A 240 18.14 -22.31 3.65
N SER A 241 18.73 -23.40 4.18
CA SER A 241 19.86 -23.29 5.10
C SER A 241 21.06 -22.59 4.45
N ASN A 242 21.59 -21.59 5.14
CA ASN A 242 22.79 -20.85 4.72
C ASN A 242 24.10 -21.63 4.93
N GLU A 243 24.06 -22.77 5.61
CA GLU A 243 25.24 -23.58 5.91
C GLU A 243 25.77 -24.30 4.67
N THR A 244 24.87 -24.74 3.79
CA THR A 244 25.22 -25.48 2.58
C THR A 244 25.37 -24.54 1.37
N ALA A 245 26.27 -24.87 0.45
CA ALA A 245 26.44 -24.10 -0.79
C ALA A 245 25.17 -24.09 -1.65
N SER A 246 24.46 -25.22 -1.69
CA SER A 246 23.17 -25.35 -2.39
C SER A 246 22.09 -24.47 -1.76
N GLY A 247 21.95 -24.47 -0.43
CA GLY A 247 20.98 -23.61 0.25
C GLY A 247 21.29 -22.11 0.10
N ARG A 248 22.57 -21.71 0.15
CA ARG A 248 22.98 -20.34 -0.19
C ARG A 248 22.61 -19.95 -1.62
N ALA A 249 22.78 -20.86 -2.58
CA ALA A 249 22.40 -20.61 -3.96
C ALA A 249 20.90 -20.34 -4.11
N LYS A 250 20.05 -21.06 -3.38
CA LYS A 250 18.59 -20.80 -3.32
C LYS A 250 18.25 -19.47 -2.65
N ASN A 251 18.99 -19.08 -1.62
CA ASN A 251 18.77 -17.79 -0.95
C ASN A 251 19.14 -16.59 -1.83
N ARG A 252 20.13 -16.73 -2.71
CA ARG A 252 20.49 -15.70 -3.71
C ARG A 252 19.49 -15.71 -4.87
N ARG A 253 18.40 -14.96 -4.72
CA ARG A 253 17.30 -14.88 -5.68
C ARG A 253 16.84 -13.44 -5.90
N VAL A 254 16.19 -13.20 -7.02
CA VAL A 254 15.36 -12.01 -7.23
C VAL A 254 13.94 -12.51 -7.46
N VAL A 255 12.98 -11.88 -6.78
CA VAL A 255 11.58 -12.21 -6.90
C VAL A 255 10.87 -11.04 -7.58
N ILE A 256 10.12 -11.34 -8.64
CA ILE A 256 9.24 -10.39 -9.30
C ILE A 256 7.83 -10.75 -8.86
N ALA A 257 7.22 -9.90 -8.03
CA ALA A 257 5.92 -10.14 -7.41
C ALA A 257 4.87 -9.25 -8.06
N LEU A 258 3.82 -9.84 -8.63
CA LEU A 258 2.71 -9.13 -9.22
C LEU A 258 1.55 -9.11 -8.24
N SER A 259 1.09 -7.92 -7.89
CA SER A 259 -0.05 -7.73 -6.99
C SER A 259 -1.36 -8.12 -7.66
N LYS A 260 -2.37 -8.50 -6.89
CA LYS A 260 -3.77 -8.58 -7.35
C LYS A 260 -4.35 -7.22 -7.77
N TYR A 261 -3.72 -6.11 -7.36
CA TYR A 261 -4.18 -4.75 -7.64
C TYR A 261 -3.52 -4.15 -8.88
N THR A 262 -4.28 -3.36 -9.63
CA THR A 262 -3.76 -2.62 -10.79
C THR A 262 -3.26 -1.23 -10.41
N TYR A 263 -2.33 -0.73 -11.23
CA TYR A 263 -1.93 0.66 -11.24
C TYR A 263 -2.90 1.46 -12.11
N LYS A 264 -3.65 2.39 -11.50
CA LYS A 264 -4.52 3.30 -12.23
C LYS A 264 -3.74 4.56 -12.58
N ASN A 265 -3.48 4.81 -13.86
CA ASN A 265 -2.91 6.08 -14.28
C ASN A 265 -3.96 7.19 -14.07
N SER A 266 -3.71 8.11 -13.14
CA SER A 266 -4.64 9.21 -12.81
C SER A 266 -4.85 10.18 -13.97
N GLU A 267 -4.00 10.16 -15.00
CA GLU A 267 -4.05 11.16 -16.08
C GLU A 267 -5.13 10.88 -17.14
N SER A 268 -5.52 9.64 -17.37
CA SER A 268 -6.43 9.30 -18.48
C SER A 268 -7.93 9.52 -18.22
N ASN A 269 -8.34 9.82 -16.98
CA ASN A 269 -9.74 10.14 -16.63
C ASN A 269 -9.95 11.61 -16.18
N SER A 270 -8.90 12.44 -16.18
CA SER A 270 -8.96 13.78 -15.59
C SER A 270 -9.46 14.87 -16.55
N GLN A 271 -9.81 14.53 -17.79
CA GLN A 271 -10.21 15.52 -18.80
C GLN A 271 -11.72 15.74 -18.90
N ASP A 272 -12.56 14.75 -18.61
CA ASP A 272 -14.04 14.92 -18.71
C ASP A 272 -14.69 15.34 -17.38
N ASP A 273 -14.29 14.78 -16.23
CA ASP A 273 -14.95 15.07 -14.93
C ASP A 273 -14.52 16.41 -14.30
N ASN A 274 -13.45 17.02 -14.83
CA ASN A 274 -12.78 18.17 -14.20
C ASN A 274 -13.21 19.52 -14.79
N ALA A 275 -13.96 19.54 -15.90
CA ALA A 275 -14.48 20.77 -16.50
C ALA A 275 -15.65 21.33 -15.68
N GLU A 276 -16.66 20.49 -15.40
CA GLU A 276 -17.83 20.89 -14.61
C GLU A 276 -17.46 21.20 -13.16
N THR A 277 -16.54 20.41 -12.58
CA THR A 277 -16.05 20.63 -11.21
C THR A 277 -15.26 21.94 -11.10
N ARG A 278 -14.48 22.30 -12.13
CA ARG A 278 -13.77 23.58 -12.20
C ARG A 278 -14.72 24.76 -12.34
N GLU A 279 -15.76 24.65 -13.18
CA GLU A 279 -16.79 25.70 -13.29
C GLU A 279 -17.52 25.92 -11.97
N LEU A 280 -17.93 24.86 -11.28
CA LEU A 280 -18.58 24.92 -9.97
C LEU A 280 -17.68 25.50 -8.88
N LEU A 281 -16.39 25.15 -8.87
CA LEU A 281 -15.42 25.72 -7.93
C LEU A 281 -15.14 27.19 -8.24
N GLN A 282 -15.04 27.56 -9.51
CA GLN A 282 -14.81 28.94 -9.94
C GLN A 282 -16.04 29.81 -9.65
N GLN A 283 -17.24 29.28 -9.79
CA GLN A 283 -18.49 29.95 -9.41
C GLN A 283 -18.57 30.14 -7.88
N LYS A 284 -18.26 29.11 -7.09
CA LYS A 284 -18.23 29.22 -5.61
C LYS A 284 -17.12 30.14 -5.08
N LEU A 285 -15.97 30.20 -5.75
CA LEU A 285 -14.90 31.15 -5.45
C LEU A 285 -15.32 32.59 -5.79
N SER A 286 -16.06 32.78 -6.87
CA SER A 286 -16.60 34.09 -7.26
C SER A 286 -17.65 34.60 -6.27
N ASP A 287 -18.53 33.70 -5.81
CA ASP A 287 -19.59 34.02 -4.85
C ASP A 287 -19.04 34.31 -3.44
N SER A 288 -17.95 33.64 -3.04
CA SER A 288 -17.27 33.89 -1.75
C SER A 288 -16.40 35.15 -1.76
N ILE A 289 -15.89 35.60 -2.91
CA ILE A 289 -15.17 36.88 -3.03
C ILE A 289 -16.14 38.08 -2.96
N ASN A 290 -17.43 37.87 -3.22
CA ASN A 290 -18.47 38.91 -3.19
C ASN A 290 -19.19 39.06 -1.84
N THR A 291 -18.77 38.36 -0.80
CA THR A 291 -19.29 38.61 0.55
C THR A 291 -18.71 39.95 1.03
N LYS A 292 -19.55 41.00 1.00
CA LYS A 292 -19.27 42.35 1.51
C LYS A 292 -18.40 42.28 2.76
N VAL A 293 -17.17 42.74 2.64
CA VAL A 293 -16.30 43.06 3.78
C VAL A 293 -17.12 43.96 4.72
N PRO A 294 -17.27 43.62 6.00
CA PRO A 294 -17.98 44.47 6.93
C PRO A 294 -17.23 45.79 7.01
N GLN A 295 -17.85 46.86 6.50
CA GLN A 295 -17.30 48.20 6.65
C GLN A 295 -17.41 48.57 8.12
N SER A 296 -16.30 48.49 8.83
CA SER A 296 -16.16 49.17 10.11
C SER A 296 -16.07 50.67 9.85
N ASP A 297 -16.83 51.45 10.63
CA ASP A 297 -16.90 52.90 10.52
C ASP A 297 -15.49 53.50 10.62
N GLY A 298 -14.92 53.91 9.47
CA GLY A 298 -13.65 54.62 9.39
C GLY A 298 -12.66 54.10 8.34
N ILE A 299 -12.82 52.88 7.80
CA ILE A 299 -11.88 52.31 6.82
C ILE A 299 -12.62 51.87 5.56
N ARG A 300 -12.35 52.54 4.43
CA ARG A 300 -12.87 52.15 3.11
C ARG A 300 -11.76 51.49 2.29
N VAL A 301 -12.08 50.34 1.70
CA VAL A 301 -11.20 49.57 0.83
C VAL A 301 -11.72 49.71 -0.61
N ILE A 302 -10.94 50.36 -1.48
CA ILE A 302 -11.27 50.60 -2.89
C ILE A 302 -10.43 49.65 -3.74
N LYS A 303 -11.08 48.85 -4.58
CA LYS A 303 -10.41 47.94 -5.52
C LYS A 303 -10.26 48.63 -6.87
N MET A 304 -9.02 48.77 -7.33
CA MET A 304 -8.70 49.42 -8.61
C MET A 304 -8.80 48.41 -9.78
N PRO A 305 -8.99 48.87 -11.04
CA PRO A 305 -9.22 48.00 -12.20
C PRO A 305 -8.07 47.01 -12.52
N ASN A 306 -6.86 47.32 -12.05
CA ASN A 306 -5.68 46.45 -12.18
C ASN A 306 -5.57 45.36 -11.07
N GLY A 307 -6.60 45.22 -10.23
CA GLY A 307 -6.64 44.24 -9.14
C GLY A 307 -5.95 44.69 -7.86
N SER A 308 -5.32 45.86 -7.83
CA SER A 308 -4.70 46.41 -6.62
C SER A 308 -5.74 47.00 -5.65
N ILE A 309 -5.42 46.98 -4.36
CA ILE A 309 -6.34 47.39 -3.28
C ILE A 309 -5.78 48.63 -2.60
N LYS A 310 -6.57 49.71 -2.55
CA LYS A 310 -6.25 50.94 -1.82
C LYS A 310 -7.12 51.03 -0.57
N ILE A 311 -6.50 51.17 0.60
CA ILE A 311 -7.18 51.32 1.88
C ILE A 311 -7.05 52.78 2.31
N THR A 312 -8.17 53.48 2.53
CA THR A 312 -8.18 54.90 2.93
C THR A 312 -9.20 55.16 4.03
N THR A 313 -8.85 56.11 4.91
CA THR A 313 -9.71 56.62 5.99
C THR A 313 -10.22 58.04 5.69
N ARG A 314 -9.84 58.63 4.54
CA ARG A 314 -10.19 59.99 4.16
C ARG A 314 -11.52 60.00 3.39
N GLN A 315 -12.49 60.78 3.85
CA GLN A 315 -13.67 61.16 3.06
C GLN A 315 -13.23 62.21 2.03
N GLU A 316 -12.94 61.78 0.80
CA GLU A 316 -12.90 62.70 -0.35
C GLU A 316 -14.26 62.61 -1.05
N GLU A 317 -14.90 63.77 -1.24
CA GLU A 317 -16.16 63.92 -1.95
C GLU A 317 -15.98 63.59 -3.44
N ASP A 318 -17.04 62.99 -4.00
CA ASP A 318 -17.09 62.52 -5.38
C ASP A 318 -16.83 63.65 -6.38
N GLY A 319 -15.82 63.44 -7.23
CA GLY A 319 -15.74 64.08 -8.54
C GLY A 319 -14.54 64.99 -8.74
N GLU A 320 -13.44 64.43 -9.25
CA GLU A 320 -12.57 65.20 -10.13
C GLU A 320 -11.95 64.28 -11.19
N VAL A 321 -12.38 64.51 -12.43
CA VAL A 321 -11.77 63.96 -13.64
C VAL A 321 -10.42 64.66 -13.79
N ILE A 322 -9.32 63.90 -13.70
CA ILE A 322 -8.03 64.39 -14.16
C ILE A 322 -7.59 63.47 -15.29
N ASP A 323 -7.85 63.97 -16.49
CA ASP A 323 -7.15 63.67 -17.73
C ASP A 323 -5.68 64.06 -17.56
N GLU A 324 -4.77 63.10 -17.74
CA GLU A 324 -3.38 63.41 -18.06
C GLU A 324 -2.94 62.45 -19.17
N SER A 325 -2.91 63.04 -20.37
CA SER A 325 -2.20 62.59 -21.55
C SER A 325 -0.73 63.04 -21.47
N ILE A 326 0.10 62.38 -22.31
CA ILE A 326 1.48 62.73 -22.75
C ILE A 326 2.58 62.19 -21.80
N ASP A 327 3.61 61.44 -22.23
CA ASP A 327 4.25 61.14 -23.54
C ASP A 327 4.70 59.65 -23.59
#